data_AF-A0A914E3Y2-F1
#
_entry.id   AF-A0A914E3Y2-F1
#
_cell.length_a   1.000
_cell.length_b   1.000
_cell.length_c   1.000
_cell.angle_alpha   90.00
_cell.angle_beta   90.00
_cell.angle_gamma   90.00
#
_symmetry.space_group_name_H-M   'P 1'
#
loop_
_entity.id
_entity.type
_entity.pdbx_description
1 polymer ?
#
loop_
_entity_poly.entity_id
_entity_poly.type
_entity_poly.pdbx_seq_one_letter_code
_entity_poly.pdbx_strand_id
1 'polypeptide(L)'
;MLGVAIAGLLAAIFVSIMPKFFIERAKHLRSEQTFKMQLMLYKTVLIQGWNFLLLILTSIALICIITLFEIRKTTIFVQLLVALMELHGVFDLCFIMYFITPYRKFIKEKIRCFKNPNQIIKVNLIKQPTISIPNREIVEHR
;
A
#
# COMPACT_ATOMS: atom_id res chain seq x y z
N MET A 1 24.83 -9.87 17.91
CA MET A 1 24.06 -9.58 16.68
C MET A 1 22.97 -10.61 16.42
N LEU A 2 23.25 -11.93 16.50
CA LEU A 2 22.24 -12.98 16.27
C LEU A 2 20.98 -12.86 17.16
N GLY A 3 21.13 -12.62 18.46
CA GLY A 3 19.99 -12.47 19.37
C GLY A 3 19.05 -11.30 19.02
N VAL A 4 19.61 -10.19 18.53
CA VAL A 4 18.83 -9.02 18.08
C VAL A 4 18.02 -9.36 16.81
N ALA A 5 18.61 -10.10 15.88
CA ALA A 5 17.93 -10.54 14.67
C ALA A 5 16.76 -11.50 14.99
N ILE A 6 16.96 -12.45 15.89
CA ILE A 6 15.91 -13.39 16.34
C ILE A 6 14.79 -12.63 17.04
N ALA A 7 15.10 -11.73 17.97
CA ALA A 7 14.11 -10.91 18.67
C ALA A 7 13.32 -10.03 17.69
N GLY A 8 13.98 -9.43 16.70
CA GLY A 8 13.34 -8.66 15.64
C GLY A 8 12.38 -9.50 14.79
N LEU A 9 12.77 -10.72 14.42
CA LEU A 9 11.91 -11.63 13.66
C LEU A 9 10.66 -12.05 14.47
N LEU A 10 10.83 -12.38 15.75
CA LEU A 10 9.71 -12.71 16.64
C LEU A 10 8.76 -11.52 16.81
N ALA A 11 9.30 -10.31 16.99
CA ALA A 11 8.50 -9.10 17.05
C ALA A 11 7.72 -8.86 15.75
N ALA A 12 8.35 -9.06 14.59
CA ALA A 12 7.69 -8.92 13.29
C ALA A 12 6.53 -9.93 13.11
N ILE A 13 6.74 -11.18 13.53
CA ILE A 13 5.68 -12.21 13.53
C ILE A 13 4.54 -11.82 14.47
N PHE A 14 4.87 -11.37 15.69
CA PHE A 14 3.87 -10.95 16.67
C PHE A 14 3.03 -9.77 16.14
N VAL A 15 3.68 -8.74 15.61
CA VAL A 15 3.02 -7.58 14.99
C VAL A 15 2.21 -7.97 13.75
N SER A 16 2.58 -9.06 13.06
CA SER A 16 1.84 -9.60 11.91
C SER A 16 0.62 -10.46 12.29
N ILE A 17 0.50 -10.90 13.54
CA ILE A 17 -0.63 -11.74 14.00
C ILE A 17 -1.59 -10.92 14.84
N MET A 18 -1.08 -10.06 15.72
CA MET A 18 -1.85 -9.33 16.72
C MET A 18 -3.00 -8.51 16.09
N PRO A 19 -2.79 -7.67 15.06
CA PRO A 19 -3.88 -6.85 14.51
C PRO A 19 -4.96 -7.69 13.83
N LYS A 20 -4.63 -8.87 13.26
CA LYS A 20 -5.63 -9.79 12.71
C LYS A 20 -6.63 -10.21 13.79
N PHE A 21 -6.13 -10.57 14.97
CA PHE A 21 -6.97 -10.96 16.10
C PHE A 21 -7.87 -9.80 16.58
N PHE A 22 -7.32 -8.58 16.68
CA PHE A 22 -8.11 -7.39 17.06
C PHE A 22 -9.18 -7.03 16.02
N ILE A 23 -8.86 -7.13 14.73
CA ILE A 23 -9.80 -6.86 13.64
C ILE A 23 -10.95 -7.88 13.67
N GLU A 24 -10.64 -9.17 13.80
CA GLU A 24 -11.67 -10.23 13.89
C GLU A 24 -12.57 -10.06 15.11
N ARG A 25 -12.01 -9.70 16.27
CA ARG A 25 -12.81 -9.43 17.47
C ARG A 25 -13.73 -8.22 17.29
N ALA A 26 -13.28 -7.17 16.59
CA ALA A 26 -14.06 -5.96 16.34
C ALA A 26 -15.09 -6.10 15.21
N LYS A 27 -15.20 -7.27 14.56
CA LYS A 27 -16.11 -7.50 13.42
C LYS A 27 -17.57 -7.17 13.73
N HIS A 28 -18.04 -7.42 14.95
CA HIS A 28 -19.42 -7.20 15.37
C HIS A 28 -19.77 -5.72 15.62
N LEU A 29 -18.77 -4.84 15.79
CA LEU A 29 -18.97 -3.42 16.12
C LEU A 29 -18.94 -2.50 14.90
N ARG A 30 -18.65 -3.03 13.71
CA ARG A 30 -18.38 -2.23 12.50
C ARG A 30 -19.27 -2.66 11.36
N SER A 31 -19.56 -1.72 10.46
CA SER A 31 -20.22 -2.05 9.19
C SER A 31 -19.36 -3.02 8.39
N GLU A 32 -20.00 -3.91 7.62
CA GLU A 32 -19.30 -4.90 6.80
C GLU A 32 -18.36 -4.23 5.78
N GLN A 33 -18.73 -3.06 5.25
CA GLN A 33 -17.93 -2.29 4.31
C GLN A 33 -16.65 -1.75 4.97
N THR A 34 -16.77 -1.14 6.15
CA THR A 34 -15.60 -0.63 6.91
C THR A 34 -14.67 -1.77 7.30
N PHE A 35 -15.22 -2.91 7.72
CA PHE A 35 -14.44 -4.11 8.06
C PHE A 35 -13.63 -4.62 6.85
N LYS A 36 -14.27 -4.78 5.69
CA LYS A 36 -13.61 -5.20 4.44
C LYS A 36 -12.48 -4.25 4.03
N MET A 37 -12.70 -2.94 4.16
CA MET A 37 -11.69 -1.92 3.88
C MET A 37 -10.49 -2.04 4.82
N GLN A 38 -10.73 -2.17 6.13
CA GLN A 38 -9.67 -2.30 7.13
C GLN A 38 -8.86 -3.58 6.94
N LEU A 39 -9.52 -4.70 6.63
CA LEU A 39 -8.84 -5.96 6.33
C LEU A 39 -7.96 -5.85 5.08
N MET A 40 -8.41 -5.13 4.05
CA MET A 40 -7.62 -4.88 2.83
C MET A 40 -6.39 -4.02 3.12
N LEU A 41 -6.55 -2.93 3.88
CA LEU A 41 -5.44 -2.08 4.30
C LEU A 41 -4.43 -2.86 5.14
N TYR A 42 -4.92 -3.63 6.11
CA TYR A 42 -4.08 -4.48 6.95
C TYR A 42 -3.25 -5.47 6.12
N LYS A 43 -3.88 -6.21 5.21
CA LYS A 43 -3.17 -7.14 4.32
C LYS A 43 -2.12 -6.43 3.47
N THR A 44 -2.42 -5.22 2.98
CA THR A 44 -1.48 -4.44 2.17
C THR A 44 -0.26 -4.04 2.99
N VAL A 45 -0.46 -3.48 4.18
CA VAL A 45 0.63 -3.10 5.09
C VAL A 45 1.45 -4.31 5.52
N LEU A 46 0.81 -5.45 5.77
CA LEU A 46 1.50 -6.68 6.13
C LEU A 46 2.41 -7.17 5.00
N ILE A 47 1.90 -7.23 3.76
CA ILE A 47 2.71 -7.62 2.59
C ILE A 47 3.87 -6.65 2.39
N GLN A 48 3.63 -5.35 2.52
CA GLN A 48 4.66 -4.32 2.43
C GLN A 48 5.74 -4.48 3.51
N GLY A 49 5.33 -4.74 4.75
CA GLY A 49 6.26 -5.00 5.86
C GLY A 49 7.12 -6.26 5.65
N TRP A 50 6.53 -7.33 5.11
CA TRP A 50 7.29 -8.54 4.76
C TRP A 50 8.23 -8.31 3.57
N ASN A 51 7.81 -7.55 2.56
CA ASN A 51 8.67 -7.16 1.44
C ASN A 51 9.90 -6.36 1.92
N PHE A 52 9.68 -5.36 2.78
CA PHE A 52 10.74 -4.60 3.42
C PHE A 52 11.72 -5.48 4.20
N LEU A 53 11.19 -6.39 5.04
CA LEU A 53 12.00 -7.30 5.83
C LEU A 53 12.87 -8.22 4.94
N LEU A 54 12.29 -8.77 3.86
CA LEU A 54 13.02 -9.60 2.90
C LEU A 54 14.16 -8.83 2.23
N LEU A 55 13.91 -7.61 1.77
CA LEU A 55 14.92 -6.78 1.11
C LEU A 55 16.07 -6.39 2.06
N ILE A 56 15.78 -6.08 3.32
CA ILE A 56 16.80 -5.86 4.34
C ILE A 56 17.61 -7.14 4.59
N LEU A 57 16.96 -8.28 4.77
CA LEU A 57 17.65 -9.56 4.99
C LEU A 57 18.56 -9.91 3.83
N THR A 58 18.11 -9.70 2.58
CA THR A 58 18.94 -9.87 1.38
C THR A 58 20.15 -8.93 1.38
N SER A 59 19.95 -7.66 1.77
CA SER A 59 21.03 -6.67 1.84
C SER A 59 22.09 -7.05 2.90
N ILE A 60 21.65 -7.47 4.09
CA ILE A 60 22.53 -7.95 5.16
C ILE A 60 23.29 -9.21 4.71
N ALA A 61 22.59 -10.17 4.10
CA ALA A 61 23.21 -11.40 3.59
C ALA A 61 24.29 -11.10 2.55
N LEU A 62 24.03 -10.14 1.64
CA LEU A 62 25.00 -9.71 0.63
C LEU A 62 26.25 -9.09 1.27
N ILE A 63 26.07 -8.22 2.27
CA ILE A 63 27.19 -7.62 3.03
C ILE A 63 28.01 -8.70 3.75
N CYS A 64 27.36 -9.68 4.37
CA CYS A 64 28.03 -10.80 5.01
C CYS A 64 28.86 -11.61 4.00
N ILE A 65 28.31 -11.92 2.82
CA ILE A 65 29.03 -12.62 1.75
C ILE A 65 30.27 -11.83 1.32
N ILE A 66 30.14 -10.53 1.04
CA ILE A 66 31.26 -9.69 0.60
C ILE A 66 32.38 -9.66 1.64
N THR A 67 32.00 -9.54 2.92
CA THR A 67 32.94 -9.52 4.04
C THR A 67 33.63 -10.86 4.23
N LEU A 68 32.89 -11.97 4.17
CA LEU A 68 33.43 -13.32 4.39
C LEU A 68 34.36 -13.79 3.26
N PHE A 69 34.11 -13.37 2.02
CA PHE A 69 34.91 -13.76 0.86
C PHE A 69 35.95 -12.70 0.45
N GLU A 70 36.12 -11.64 1.24
CA GLU A 70 37.09 -10.54 1.01
C GLU A 70 37.06 -9.99 -0.44
N ILE A 71 35.86 -9.80 -0.99
CA ILE A 71 35.72 -9.47 -2.41
C ILE A 71 36.24 -8.04 -2.67
N ARG A 72 37.40 -7.93 -3.32
CA ARG A 72 38.12 -6.66 -3.55
C ARG A 72 37.39 -5.63 -4.43
N LYS A 73 36.33 -6.00 -5.16
CA LYS A 73 35.54 -5.10 -6.03
C LYS A 73 34.27 -4.61 -5.34
N THR A 74 34.41 -3.84 -4.26
CA THR A 74 33.29 -3.40 -3.41
C THR A 74 32.31 -2.44 -4.10
N THR A 75 32.75 -1.63 -5.06
CA THR A 75 31.91 -0.60 -5.70
C THR A 75 30.67 -1.16 -6.40
N ILE A 76 30.79 -2.28 -7.10
CA ILE A 76 29.65 -2.91 -7.81
C ILE A 76 28.58 -3.36 -6.81
N PHE A 77 29.00 -3.91 -5.67
CA PHE A 77 28.07 -4.38 -4.66
C PHE A 77 27.38 -3.24 -3.92
N VAL A 78 28.08 -2.11 -3.70
CA VAL A 78 27.46 -0.90 -3.15
C VAL A 78 26.37 -0.39 -4.10
N GLN A 79 26.65 -0.32 -5.40
CA GLN A 79 25.63 0.06 -6.40
C GLN A 79 24.45 -0.91 -6.42
N LEU A 80 24.71 -2.22 -6.31
CA LEU A 80 23.66 -3.23 -6.24
C LEU A 80 22.79 -3.08 -4.97
N LEU A 81 23.40 -2.78 -3.82
CA LEU A 81 22.67 -2.51 -2.56
C LEU A 81 21.79 -1.27 -2.70
N VAL A 82 22.28 -0.19 -3.30
CA VAL A 82 21.49 1.03 -3.56
C VAL A 82 20.32 0.70 -4.49
N ALA A 83 20.57 -0.02 -5.59
CA ALA A 83 19.52 -0.42 -6.52
C ALA A 83 18.44 -1.31 -5.85
N LEU A 84 18.84 -2.23 -4.97
CA LEU A 84 17.90 -3.04 -4.19
C LEU A 84 17.03 -2.18 -3.25
N MET A 85 17.63 -1.16 -2.62
CA MET A 85 16.90 -0.22 -1.77
C MET A 85 15.92 0.65 -2.57
N GLU A 86 16.28 1.08 -3.78
CA GLU A 86 15.37 1.81 -4.66
C GLU A 86 14.21 0.94 -5.16
N LEU A 87 14.50 -0.34 -5.46
CA LEU A 87 13.51 -1.30 -5.93
C LEU A 87 12.40 -1.54 -4.90
N HIS A 88 12.70 -1.40 -3.60
CA HIS A 88 11.70 -1.42 -2.53
C HIS A 88 10.55 -0.44 -2.79
N GLY A 89 10.87 0.83 -3.10
CA GLY A 89 9.86 1.86 -3.32
C GLY A 89 8.98 1.57 -4.53
N VAL A 90 9.56 0.97 -5.59
CA VAL A 90 8.81 0.53 -6.77
C VAL A 90 7.86 -0.61 -6.42
N PHE A 91 8.31 -1.60 -5.65
CA PHE A 91 7.44 -2.69 -5.20
C PHE A 91 6.30 -2.21 -4.30
N ASP A 92 6.57 -1.30 -3.38
CA ASP A 92 5.55 -0.71 -2.52
C ASP A 92 4.45 -0.02 -3.32
N LEU A 93 4.84 0.78 -4.32
CA LEU A 93 3.89 1.41 -5.22
C LEU A 93 3.08 0.36 -5.99
N CYS A 94 3.73 -0.67 -6.52
CA CYS A 94 3.06 -1.79 -7.19
C CYS A 94 2.06 -2.50 -6.27
N PHE A 95 2.41 -2.76 -5.01
CA PHE A 95 1.51 -3.39 -4.04
C PHE A 95 0.32 -2.51 -3.67
N ILE A 96 0.53 -1.21 -3.46
CA ILE A 96 -0.55 -0.24 -3.23
C ILE A 96 -1.51 -0.24 -4.42
N MET A 97 -0.97 -0.11 -5.63
CA MET A 97 -1.77 -0.12 -6.86
C MET A 97 -2.51 -1.44 -7.05
N TYR A 98 -1.89 -2.58 -6.70
CA TYR A 98 -2.48 -3.90 -6.88
C TYR A 98 -3.50 -4.27 -5.81
N PHE A 99 -3.27 -3.99 -4.53
CA PHE A 99 -4.12 -4.45 -3.43
C PHE A 99 -5.24 -3.46 -3.07
N ILE A 100 -5.01 -2.16 -3.20
CA ILE A 100 -5.99 -1.16 -2.78
C ILE A 100 -6.95 -0.84 -3.93
N THR A 101 -8.19 -1.30 -3.77
CA THR A 101 -9.26 -1.22 -4.78
C THR A 101 -9.50 0.17 -5.39
N PRO A 102 -9.57 1.29 -4.64
CA PRO A 102 -9.79 2.60 -5.24
C PRO A 102 -8.67 2.99 -6.22
N TYR A 103 -7.41 2.66 -5.92
CA TYR A 103 -6.30 2.93 -6.85
C TYR A 103 -6.41 2.08 -8.12
N ARG A 104 -6.76 0.78 -8.01
CA ARG A 104 -7.04 -0.05 -9.19
C ARG A 104 -8.12 0.55 -10.09
N LYS A 105 -9.22 1.04 -9.50
CA LYS A 105 -10.32 1.65 -10.24
C LYS A 105 -9.85 2.92 -10.94
N PHE A 106 -9.15 3.79 -10.23
CA PHE A 106 -8.59 5.02 -10.80
C PHE A 106 -7.65 4.75 -11.98
N ILE A 107 -6.72 3.80 -11.85
CA ILE A 107 -5.79 3.44 -12.93
C ILE A 107 -6.54 2.87 -14.13
N LYS A 108 -7.50 1.96 -13.91
CA LYS A 108 -8.33 1.40 -15.00
C LYS A 108 -9.13 2.48 -15.73
N GLU A 109 -9.67 3.46 -15.00
CA GLU A 109 -10.36 4.60 -15.59
C GLU A 109 -9.40 5.48 -16.40
N LYS A 110 -8.23 5.82 -15.87
CA LYS A 110 -7.21 6.59 -16.59
C LYS A 110 -6.73 5.89 -17.86
N ILE A 111 -6.47 4.58 -17.80
CA ILE A 111 -6.07 3.78 -18.97
C ILE A 111 -7.21 3.75 -20.01
N ARG A 112 -8.46 3.58 -19.58
CA ARG A 112 -9.63 3.62 -20.48
C ARG A 112 -9.77 4.98 -21.17
N CYS A 113 -9.62 6.07 -20.41
CA CYS A 113 -9.63 7.44 -20.92
C CYS A 113 -8.52 7.67 -21.95
N PHE A 114 -7.32 7.18 -21.68
CA PHE A 114 -6.19 7.28 -22.60
C PHE A 114 -6.43 6.51 -23.91
N LYS A 115 -7.06 5.32 -23.82
CA LYS A 115 -7.39 4.50 -25.00
C LYS A 115 -8.54 5.07 -25.84
N ASN A 116 -9.46 5.84 -25.24
CA ASN A 116 -10.62 6.37 -25.95
C ASN A 116 -11.01 7.79 -25.45
N PRO A 117 -10.29 8.84 -25.90
CA PRO A 117 -10.47 10.21 -25.38
C PRO A 117 -11.89 10.77 -25.62
N ASN A 118 -12.59 10.29 -26.65
CA ASN A 118 -13.95 10.73 -26.99
C ASN A 118 -15.02 10.35 -25.96
N GLN A 119 -14.77 9.38 -25.06
CA GLN A 119 -15.70 9.05 -23.97
C GLN A 119 -15.71 10.07 -22.84
N ILE A 120 -14.64 10.85 -22.65
CA ILE A 120 -14.50 11.81 -21.54
C ILE A 120 -15.51 12.96 -21.68
N ILE A 121 -15.76 13.40 -22.92
CA ILE A 121 -16.68 14.49 -23.24
C ILE A 121 -18.13 14.10 -22.85
N LYS A 122 -18.52 12.83 -23.03
CA LYS A 122 -19.87 12.35 -22.69
C LYS A 122 -20.11 12.22 -21.18
N VAL A 123 -19.11 11.80 -20.40
CA VAL A 123 -19.28 11.61 -18.94
C VAL A 123 -19.40 12.94 -18.19
N ASN A 124 -18.65 13.97 -18.62
CA ASN A 124 -18.72 15.30 -18.00
C ASN A 124 -20.03 16.04 -18.34
N LEU A 125 -20.70 15.71 -19.45
CA LEU A 125 -22.01 16.29 -19.80
C LEU A 125 -23.17 15.71 -18.97
N ILE A 126 -23.05 14.47 -18.46
CA ILE A 126 -24.13 13.78 -17.74
C ILE A 126 -24.04 14.04 -16.22
N LYS A 127 -22.85 14.37 -15.70
CA LYS A 127 -22.60 14.53 -14.27
C LYS A 127 -22.66 15.96 -13.76
N GLN A 128 -23.23 16.91 -14.50
CA GLN A 128 -23.59 18.18 -13.88
C GLN A 128 -24.70 17.90 -12.86
N PRO A 129 -24.44 18.03 -11.55
CA PRO A 129 -25.52 17.96 -10.59
C PRO A 129 -26.45 19.11 -10.94
N THR A 130 -27.71 18.80 -11.29
CA THR A 130 -28.80 19.75 -11.07
C THR A 130 -28.75 20.06 -9.58
N ILE A 131 -28.07 21.16 -9.25
CA ILE A 131 -28.16 21.80 -7.95
C ILE A 131 -29.61 22.24 -7.88
N SER A 132 -30.47 21.37 -7.37
CA SER A 132 -31.81 21.75 -6.94
C SER A 132 -31.59 22.71 -5.79
N ILE A 133 -31.63 24.01 -6.11
CA ILE A 133 -31.60 25.08 -5.11
C ILE A 133 -32.78 24.78 -4.18
N PRO A 134 -32.54 24.41 -2.91
CA PRO A 134 -33.63 24.19 -1.98
C PRO A 134 -34.40 25.51 -1.88
N ASN A 135 -35.70 25.44 -2.15
CA ASN A 135 -36.61 26.56 -2.02
C ASN A 135 -36.42 27.12 -0.60
N ARG A 136 -35.84 28.32 -0.48
CA ARG A 136 -35.78 29.03 0.79
C ARG A 136 -37.21 29.33 1.16
N GLU A 137 -37.77 28.55 2.08
CA GLU A 137 -38.97 28.94 2.80
C GLU A 137 -38.66 30.29 3.47
N ILE A 138 -39.36 31.31 3.00
CA ILE A 138 -39.34 32.65 3.57
C ILE A 138 -40.04 32.51 4.92
N VAL A 139 -39.25 32.37 5.98
CA VAL A 139 -39.75 32.41 7.35
C VAL A 139 -40.17 33.85 7.63
N GLU A 140 -41.46 34.11 7.47
CA GLU A 140 -42.12 35.37 7.82
C GLU A 140 -42.22 35.43 9.35
N HIS A 141 -41.29 36.12 10.00
CA HIS A 141 -41.41 36.45 11.42
C HIS A 141 -42.44 37.57 11.59
N ARG A 142 -43.59 37.25 12.19
CA ARG A 142 -44.51 38.19 12.84
C ARG A 142 -44.43 38.04 14.34
#